data_AF-A0A4Q5YVM6-F1
#
_entry.id   AF-A0A4Q5YVM6-F1
#
_cell.length_a   1.000
_cell.length_b   1.000
_cell.length_c   1.000
_cell.angle_alpha   90.00
_cell.angle_beta   90.00
_cell.angle_gamma   90.00
#
_symmetry.space_group_name_H-M   'P 1'
#
loop_
_entity.id
_entity.type
_entity.pdbx_description
1 polymer ?
#
loop_
_entity_poly.entity_id
_entity_poly.type
_entity_poly.pdbx_seq_one_letter_code
_entity_poly.pdbx_strand_id
1 'polypeptide(L)'
;MARFLMVEFEFHQSSYYSLILCKAKTDGTAYRITVMNGDLEKQLNNNNIIEEVNGTLRVDVSGNSLPSQIRRAVGKALGRLLGKPVKEIEKTAELPGHTHG
;
A
#
# COMPACT_ATOMS: atom_id res chain seq x y z
N MET A 1 8.18 17.77 -0.40
CA MET A 1 7.03 18.25 0.40
C MET A 1 6.23 17.04 0.88
N ALA A 2 5.81 17.01 2.14
CA ALA A 2 4.95 15.95 2.69
C ALA A 2 3.51 16.44 2.73
N ARG A 3 2.56 15.59 2.34
CA ARG A 3 1.11 15.88 2.44
C ARG A 3 0.38 14.68 3.01
N PHE A 4 -0.74 14.94 3.68
CA PHE A 4 -1.63 13.90 4.17
C PHE A 4 -2.90 13.84 3.31
N LEU A 5 -3.38 12.63 3.06
CA LEU A 5 -4.67 12.39 2.41
C LEU A 5 -5.48 11.46 3.32
N MET A 6 -6.78 11.69 3.39
CA MET A 6 -7.71 10.75 4.01
C MET A 6 -8.39 9.94 2.90
N VAL A 7 -8.39 8.63 3.04
CA VAL A 7 -8.96 7.70 2.07
C VAL A 7 -9.98 6.83 2.77
N GLU A 8 -11.23 6.90 2.31
CA GLU A 8 -12.24 5.90 2.64
C GLU A 8 -12.02 4.65 1.77
N PHE A 9 -12.08 3.47 2.37
CA PHE A 9 -11.99 2.20 1.65
C PHE A 9 -12.97 1.18 2.23
N GLU A 10 -13.50 0.32 1.36
CA GLU A 10 -14.38 -0.78 1.77
C GLU A 10 -13.56 -2.05 1.99
N PHE A 11 -13.83 -2.74 3.10
CA PHE A 11 -13.21 -4.01 3.44
C PHE A 11 -14.22 -4.90 4.17
N HIS A 12 -14.43 -6.14 3.71
CA HIS A 12 -15.45 -7.06 4.26
C HIS A 12 -16.82 -6.38 4.53
N GLN A 13 -17.38 -5.69 3.53
CA GLN A 13 -18.69 -5.02 3.60
C GLN A 13 -18.81 -3.88 4.63
N SER A 14 -17.69 -3.41 5.17
CA SER A 14 -17.64 -2.24 6.07
C SER A 14 -16.75 -1.15 5.49
N SER A 15 -17.13 0.11 5.69
CA SER A 15 -16.29 1.27 5.36
C SER A 15 -15.29 1.55 6.48
N TYR A 16 -14.04 1.78 6.09
CA TYR A 16 -12.96 2.19 6.98
C TYR A 16 -12.25 3.41 6.41
N TYR A 17 -11.51 4.10 7.28
CA TYR A 17 -10.69 5.24 6.88
C TYR A 17 -9.21 4.92 7.07
N SER A 18 -8.40 5.45 6.15
CA SER A 18 -6.96 5.45 6.26
C SER A 18 -6.39 6.85 6.07
N LEU A 19 -5.43 7.19 6.92
CA LEU A 19 -4.57 8.34 6.76
C LEU A 19 -3.34 7.94 5.92
N ILE A 20 -3.13 8.65 4.82
CA ILE A 20 -2.04 8.40 3.88
C ILE A 20 -1.04 9.55 3.93
N LEU A 21 0.18 9.26 4.37
CA LEU A 21 1.30 10.17 4.25
C LEU A 21 1.93 10.01 2.86
N CYS A 22 1.84 11.05 2.04
CA CYS A 22 2.50 11.10 0.74
C CYS A 22 3.87 11.78 0.90
N LYS A 23 4.93 11.07 0.51
CA LYS A 23 6.30 11.57 0.49
C LYS A 23 6.88 11.45 -0.91
N ALA A 24 7.14 12.59 -1.53
CA ALA A 24 7.82 12.63 -2.82
C ALA A 24 9.21 11.97 -2.72
N LYS A 25 9.56 11.19 -3.75
CA LYS A 25 10.85 10.55 -3.99
C LYS A 25 11.36 11.01 -5.36
N THR A 26 12.64 10.76 -5.66
CA THR A 26 13.24 11.09 -6.96
C THR A 26 12.48 10.45 -8.13
N ASP A 27 12.00 9.22 -7.95
CA ASP A 27 11.36 8.41 -9.01
C ASP A 27 9.84 8.25 -8.83
N GLY A 28 9.20 9.11 -8.02
CA GLY A 28 7.76 9.07 -7.81
C GLY A 28 7.33 9.51 -6.41
N THR A 29 6.32 8.85 -5.85
CA THR A 29 5.78 9.16 -4.51
C THR A 29 5.61 7.87 -3.71
N ALA A 30 6.06 7.88 -2.46
CA ALA A 30 5.73 6.84 -1.50
C ALA A 30 4.51 7.26 -0.67
N TYR A 31 3.54 6.37 -0.58
CA TYR A 31 2.30 6.53 0.16
C TYR A 31 2.33 5.58 1.35
N ARG A 32 2.59 6.12 2.54
CA ARG A 32 2.54 5.34 3.79
C ARG A 32 1.11 5.36 4.31
N ILE A 33 0.58 4.17 4.53
CA ILE A 33 -0.78 3.88 4.98
C ILE A 33 -0.80 3.80 6.50
N THR A 34 -1.79 4.44 7.12
CA THR A 34 -2.18 4.19 8.51
C THR A 34 -3.69 3.99 8.52
N VAL A 35 -4.15 2.79 8.84
CA VAL A 35 -5.57 2.46 8.95
C VAL A 35 -6.08 2.96 10.30
N MET A 36 -7.19 3.70 10.31
CA MET A 36 -7.75 4.31 11.52
C MET A 36 -8.52 3.30 12.40
N ASN A 37 -8.48 2.02 12.04
CA ASN A 37 -8.94 0.91 12.85
C ASN A 37 -7.71 0.15 13.40
N GLY A 38 -7.57 0.13 14.72
CA GLY A 38 -6.39 -0.43 15.38
C GLY A 38 -6.18 -1.92 15.14
N ASP A 39 -7.25 -2.70 14.94
CA ASP A 39 -7.12 -4.14 14.70
C ASP A 39 -6.66 -4.42 13.27
N LEU A 40 -7.16 -3.68 12.29
CA LEU A 40 -6.68 -3.75 10.90
C LEU A 40 -5.26 -3.22 10.75
N GLU A 41 -4.91 -2.12 11.43
CA GLU A 41 -3.55 -1.56 11.40
C GLU A 41 -2.51 -2.56 11.94
N LYS A 42 -2.84 -3.28 13.02
CA LYS A 42 -1.97 -4.34 13.56
C LYS A 42 -1.68 -5.43 12.53
N GLN A 43 -2.62 -5.75 11.64
CA GLN A 43 -2.40 -6.76 10.60
C GLN A 43 -1.35 -6.31 9.58
N LEU A 44 -1.22 -5.00 9.33
CA LEU A 44 -0.30 -4.49 8.30
C LEU A 44 1.19 -4.74 8.62
N ASN A 45 1.55 -5.15 9.85
CA ASN A 45 2.88 -5.65 10.23
C ASN A 45 4.06 -4.81 9.67
N ASN A 46 3.97 -3.48 9.73
CA ASN A 46 4.93 -2.51 9.17
C ASN A 46 5.11 -2.53 7.64
N ASN A 47 4.39 -3.36 6.90
CA ASN A 47 4.34 -3.32 5.44
C ASN A 47 3.12 -2.49 5.00
N ASN A 48 3.28 -1.18 5.03
CA ASN A 48 2.20 -0.22 4.83
C ASN A 48 2.53 0.83 3.76
N ILE A 49 3.40 0.51 2.80
CA ILE A 49 3.83 1.46 1.77
C ILE A 49 3.31 1.03 0.40
N ILE A 50 2.66 1.96 -0.30
CA ILE A 50 2.36 1.88 -1.73
C ILE A 50 3.32 2.82 -2.45
N GLU A 51 3.90 2.38 -3.55
CA GLU A 51 4.85 3.18 -4.32
C GLU A 51 4.26 3.58 -5.66
N GLU A 52 4.39 4.85 -6.03
CA GLU A 52 4.14 5.29 -7.39
C GLU A 52 5.40 5.20 -8.21
N VAL A 53 5.31 4.53 -9.37
CA VAL A 53 6.37 4.44 -10.36
C VAL A 53 5.76 4.71 -11.73
N ASN A 54 6.31 5.69 -12.46
CA ASN A 54 5.82 6.10 -13.78
C ASN A 54 4.31 6.39 -13.80
N GLY A 55 3.80 7.11 -12.79
CA GLY A 55 2.40 7.48 -12.68
C GLY A 55 1.44 6.35 -12.24
N THR A 56 1.96 5.13 -12.03
CA THR A 56 1.17 3.96 -11.62
C THR A 56 1.44 3.61 -10.16
N LEU A 57 0.38 3.41 -9.38
CA LEU A 57 0.48 2.91 -8.01
C LEU A 57 0.79 1.42 -8.03
N ARG A 58 1.90 1.02 -7.40
CA ARG A 58 2.31 -0.36 -7.21
C ARG A 58 1.94 -0.80 -5.80
N VAL A 59 1.03 -1.76 -5.72
CA VAL A 59 0.56 -2.33 -4.47
C VAL A 59 1.16 -3.72 -4.33
N ASP A 60 2.03 -3.89 -3.34
CA ASP A 60 2.55 -5.21 -2.98
C ASP A 60 1.44 -6.06 -2.39
N VAL A 61 1.10 -7.15 -3.08
CA VAL A 61 0.07 -8.12 -2.70
C VAL A 61 0.65 -9.52 -2.50
N SER A 62 1.90 -9.62 -2.06
CA SER A 62 2.56 -10.92 -1.82
C SER A 62 1.69 -11.86 -0.97
N GLY A 63 1.18 -12.91 -1.61
CA GLY A 63 0.28 -13.91 -1.03
C GLY A 63 -1.16 -13.44 -0.76
N ASN A 64 -2.07 -14.39 -0.52
CA ASN A 64 -3.48 -14.12 -0.21
C ASN A 64 -3.73 -13.77 1.28
N SER A 65 -2.75 -13.16 1.93
CA SER A 65 -2.81 -12.85 3.36
C SER A 65 -3.73 -11.66 3.64
N LEU A 66 -4.30 -11.61 4.85
CA LEU A 66 -5.14 -10.49 5.31
C LEU A 66 -4.48 -9.11 5.09
N PRO A 67 -3.17 -8.91 5.35
CA PRO A 67 -2.49 -7.63 5.09
C PRO A 67 -2.44 -7.26 3.61
N SER A 68 -2.29 -8.25 2.71
CA SER A 68 -2.32 -8.02 1.27
C SER A 68 -3.72 -7.61 0.80
N GLN A 69 -4.78 -8.18 1.38
CA GLN A 69 -6.15 -7.80 1.07
C GLN A 69 -6.47 -6.36 1.53
N ILE A 70 -6.03 -5.97 2.74
CA ILE A 70 -6.17 -4.61 3.25
C ILE A 70 -5.44 -3.61 2.33
N ARG A 71 -4.18 -3.91 1.98
CA ARG A 71 -3.39 -3.06 1.05
C ARG A 71 -4.03 -2.94 -0.32
N ARG A 72 -4.58 -4.03 -0.86
CA ARG A 72 -5.33 -4.01 -2.11
C ARG A 72 -6.54 -3.10 -2.03
N ALA A 73 -7.32 -3.17 -0.96
CA ALA A 73 -8.48 -2.31 -0.75
C ALA A 73 -8.09 -0.82 -0.66
N VAL A 74 -7.10 -0.49 0.19
CA VAL A 74 -6.59 0.88 0.34
C VAL A 74 -5.99 1.40 -0.96
N GLY A 75 -5.19 0.58 -1.66
CA GLY A 75 -4.53 0.98 -2.90
C GLY A 75 -5.51 1.25 -4.04
N LYS A 76 -6.58 0.45 -4.16
CA LYS A 76 -7.68 0.71 -5.10
C LYS A 76 -8.39 2.02 -4.78
N ALA A 77 -8.71 2.26 -3.52
CA ALA A 77 -9.34 3.51 -3.08
C ALA A 77 -8.45 4.74 -3.33
N LEU A 78 -7.15 4.63 -3.01
CA LEU A 78 -6.16 5.67 -3.26
C LEU A 78 -5.98 5.95 -4.76
N GLY A 79 -5.93 4.91 -5.60
CA GLY A 79 -5.86 5.05 -7.06
C GLY A 79 -7.06 5.79 -7.62
N ARG A 80 -8.27 5.46 -7.15
CA ARG A 80 -9.50 6.19 -7.51
C ARG A 80 -9.43 7.66 -7.10
N LEU A 81 -9.02 7.94 -5.86
CA LEU A 81 -8.90 9.31 -5.34
C LEU A 81 -7.89 10.15 -6.14
N LEU A 82 -6.77 9.55 -6.54
CA LEU A 82 -5.70 10.24 -7.26
C LEU A 82 -5.86 10.24 -8.78
N GLY A 83 -6.85 9.52 -9.32
CA GLY A 83 -6.99 9.30 -10.76
C GLY A 83 -5.81 8.53 -11.37
N LYS A 84 -5.19 7.62 -10.61
CA LYS A 84 -4.00 6.85 -11.02
C LYS A 84 -4.33 5.37 -11.21
N PRO A 85 -3.76 4.71 -12.24
CA PRO A 85 -3.87 3.28 -12.37
C PRO A 85 -3.19 2.56 -11.21
N VAL A 86 -3.76 1.41 -10.82
CA VAL A 86 -3.24 0.56 -9.75
C VAL A 86 -2.77 -0.75 -10.35
N LYS A 87 -1.51 -1.10 -10.11
CA LYS A 87 -0.90 -2.37 -10.48
C LYS A 87 -0.54 -3.12 -9.21
N GLU A 88 -1.07 -4.33 -9.11
CA GLU A 88 -0.71 -5.25 -8.07
C GLU A 88 0.62 -5.93 -8.44
N ILE A 89 1.56 -5.98 -7.51
CA ILE A 89 2.85 -6.62 -7.69
C ILE A 89 3.03 -7.70 -6.63
N GLU A 90 3.57 -8.84 -7.02
CA GLU A 90 4.06 -9.84 -6.09
C GLU A 90 5.55 -9.61 -5.96
N LYS A 91 6.00 -9.20 -4.77
CA LYS A 91 7.42 -9.31 -4.46
C LYS A 91 7.69 -10.79 -4.25
N THR A 92 8.17 -11.47 -5.29
CA THR A 92 8.95 -12.69 -5.08
C THR A 92 10.06 -12.27 -4.12
N ALA A 93 10.04 -12.80 -2.89
CA ALA A 93 11.16 -12.61 -2.00
C ALA A 93 12.40 -13.05 -2.77
N GLU A 94 13.26 -12.11 -3.13
CA GLU A 94 14.61 -12.46 -3.55
C GLU A 94 15.18 -13.26 -2.36
N LEU A 95 15.33 -14.57 -2.57
CA LEU A 95 16.10 -15.42 -1.68
C LEU A 95 17.42 -14.67 -1.44
N PRO A 96 17.83 -14.42 -0.19
CA PRO A 96 19.15 -13.85 0.05
C PRO A 96 20.13 -14.78 -0.64
N GLY A 97 20.87 -14.23 -1.61
CA GLY A 97 21.85 -14.98 -2.37
C GLY A 97 22.71 -15.76 -1.40
N HIS A 98 22.70 -17.09 -1.54
CA HIS A 98 23.71 -17.92 -0.94
C HIS A 98 25.05 -17.48 -1.51
N THR A 99 25.78 -16.67 -0.76
CA THR A 99 27.24 -16.59 -0.85
C THR A 99 27.77 -17.96 -0.45
N HIS A 100 28.17 -18.76 -1.42
CA HIS A 100 29.25 -19.74 -1.30
C HIS A 100 30.24 -19.29 -2.40
N GLY A 101 31.45 -18.86 -2.07
CA GLY A 101 32.43 -19.59 -1.28
C GLY A 101 33.36 -20.27 -2.27
#